data_AF-A0A9P3F7R7-F1
#
_entry.id   AF-A0A9P3F7R7-F1
#
_cell.length_a   1.000
_cell.length_b   1.000
_cell.length_c   1.000
_cell.angle_alpha   90.00
_cell.angle_beta   90.00
_cell.angle_gamma   90.00
#
_symmetry.space_group_name_H-M   'P 1'
#
loop_
_entity.id
_entity.type
_entity.pdbx_description
1 polymer ?
#
loop_
_entity_poly.entity_id
_entity_poly.type
_entity_poly.pdbx_seq_one_letter_code
_entity_poly.pdbx_strand_id
1 'polypeptide(L)'
;MQGVCSYTVTAGPNKSKLFQFRDENSTIDMGIISLAKAIHPEFVASCKYLGTMGDSRPLYIYEMENLPGTAHIMARIPPDDMSRQHNTINDFARFFAQSWNNDLEPCSDKTAALLLEFQSNFDLLARNLPSRFAPNLERVRKELPSLFSNALPFVLCHGDLNVMNLLINPKTGNITGIVDWAESRILPFGFALYGLENFLGWMDSEGWHYYDHYRELESLFWQTFREEAHNFSDADLYLIRAARMAGFFYHYGFIFDTKGEVQSVWMDQPDGSLAYLDAFCTADEWTPLSEPAYDAFRRGG
;
A
#
# COMPACT_ATOMS: atom_id res chain seq x y z
N MET A 1 -14.82 -9.00 -17.15
CA MET A 1 -13.70 -8.04 -17.32
C MET A 1 -12.49 -8.86 -17.69
N GLN A 2 -11.71 -8.44 -18.68
CA GLN A 2 -10.49 -9.14 -19.09
C GLN A 2 -9.30 -8.39 -18.49
N GLY A 3 -8.57 -9.02 -17.59
CA GLY A 3 -7.26 -8.54 -17.14
C GLY A 3 -6.16 -9.12 -18.03
N VAL A 4 -4.97 -8.55 -17.97
CA VAL A 4 -3.78 -9.06 -18.69
C VAL A 4 -3.50 -10.53 -18.32
N CYS A 5 -3.74 -10.87 -17.05
CA CYS A 5 -3.43 -12.17 -16.47
C CYS A 5 -4.67 -12.96 -16.01
N SER A 6 -5.88 -12.56 -16.44
CA SER A 6 -7.10 -13.29 -16.07
C SER A 6 -8.31 -13.01 -16.95
N TYR A 7 -9.18 -14.00 -17.05
CA TYR A 7 -10.54 -13.82 -17.55
C TYR A 7 -11.53 -13.87 -16.37
N THR A 8 -12.34 -12.84 -16.19
CA THR A 8 -13.26 -12.73 -15.03
C THR A 8 -14.72 -12.63 -15.46
N VAL A 9 -15.56 -13.49 -14.89
CA VAL A 9 -17.01 -13.57 -15.11
C VAL A 9 -17.77 -13.28 -13.82
N THR A 10 -18.78 -12.42 -13.87
CA THR A 10 -19.73 -12.24 -12.77
C THR A 10 -20.89 -13.23 -12.89
N ALA A 11 -21.25 -13.91 -11.81
CA ALA A 11 -22.35 -14.87 -11.78
C ALA A 11 -23.13 -14.81 -10.44
N GLY A 12 -24.16 -15.63 -10.33
CA GLY A 12 -25.04 -15.70 -9.16
C GLY A 12 -26.13 -14.62 -9.12
N PRO A 13 -27.10 -14.74 -8.20
CA PRO A 13 -28.15 -13.73 -8.01
C PRO A 13 -27.54 -12.36 -7.76
N ASN A 14 -28.04 -11.34 -8.46
CA ASN A 14 -27.52 -9.96 -8.38
C ASN A 14 -26.01 -9.83 -8.63
N LYS A 15 -25.41 -10.77 -9.37
CA LYS A 15 -23.97 -10.81 -9.65
C LYS A 15 -23.11 -10.89 -8.38
N SER A 16 -23.57 -11.63 -7.36
CA SER A 16 -22.88 -11.72 -6.06
C SER A 16 -21.55 -12.48 -6.07
N LYS A 17 -21.21 -13.17 -7.17
CA LYS A 17 -20.00 -13.99 -7.29
C LYS A 17 -19.15 -13.57 -8.49
N LEU A 18 -17.84 -13.69 -8.33
CA LEU A 18 -16.86 -13.58 -9.40
C LEU A 18 -16.20 -14.93 -9.61
N PHE A 19 -16.02 -15.30 -10.87
CA PHE A 19 -15.24 -16.45 -11.28
C PHE A 19 -14.05 -15.95 -12.09
N GLN A 20 -12.85 -16.26 -11.63
CA GLN A 20 -11.62 -15.89 -12.31
C GLN A 20 -10.93 -17.15 -12.85
N PHE A 21 -10.55 -17.07 -14.12
CA PHE A 21 -9.81 -18.09 -14.84
C PHE A 21 -8.42 -17.54 -15.12
N ARG A 22 -7.39 -18.25 -14.67
CA ARG A 22 -5.98 -17.83 -14.77
C ARG A 22 -5.13 -18.94 -15.37
N ASP A 23 -4.06 -18.58 -16.05
CA ASP A 23 -3.08 -19.55 -16.54
C ASP A 23 -2.09 -19.93 -15.43
N GLU A 24 -1.24 -20.92 -15.70
CA GLU A 24 -0.25 -21.46 -14.76
C GLU A 24 0.78 -20.44 -14.26
N ASN A 25 1.05 -19.38 -15.00
CA ASN A 25 2.00 -18.34 -14.62
C ASN A 25 1.37 -17.21 -13.80
N SER A 26 0.05 -17.23 -13.63
CA SER A 26 -0.71 -16.17 -12.97
C SER A 26 -1.65 -16.69 -11.88
N THR A 27 -1.34 -17.85 -11.30
CA THR A 27 -2.15 -18.43 -10.22
C THR A 27 -2.23 -17.52 -8.99
N ILE A 28 -3.33 -17.64 -8.24
CA ILE A 28 -3.51 -16.93 -6.97
C ILE A 28 -2.94 -17.77 -5.84
N ASP A 29 -2.08 -17.14 -5.02
CA ASP A 29 -1.69 -17.69 -3.74
C ASP A 29 -2.87 -17.65 -2.76
N MET A 30 -3.50 -18.82 -2.57
CA MET A 30 -4.64 -18.97 -1.67
C MET A 30 -4.27 -18.77 -0.20
N GLY A 31 -3.01 -18.96 0.18
CA GLY A 31 -2.49 -18.67 1.52
C GLY A 31 -2.50 -17.17 1.77
N ILE A 32 -1.99 -16.38 0.83
CA ILE A 32 -2.00 -14.90 0.89
C ILE A 32 -3.43 -14.37 0.95
N ILE A 33 -4.35 -14.83 0.09
CA ILE A 33 -5.74 -14.35 0.13
C ILE A 33 -6.44 -14.73 1.44
N SER A 34 -6.21 -15.94 1.94
CA SER A 34 -6.80 -16.37 3.22
C SER A 34 -6.25 -15.52 4.38
N LEU A 35 -4.96 -15.21 4.36
CA LEU A 35 -4.32 -14.34 5.35
C LEU A 35 -4.85 -12.91 5.26
N ALA A 36 -4.92 -12.33 4.06
CA ALA A 36 -5.47 -10.99 3.84
C ALA A 36 -6.92 -10.90 4.33
N LYS A 37 -7.75 -11.93 4.07
CA LYS A 37 -9.14 -11.99 4.58
C LYS A 37 -9.21 -12.10 6.10
N ALA A 38 -8.28 -12.82 6.72
CA ALA A 38 -8.24 -12.96 8.17
C ALA A 38 -7.86 -11.64 8.86
N ILE A 39 -6.89 -10.91 8.31
CA ILE A 39 -6.45 -9.60 8.82
C ILE A 39 -7.50 -8.52 8.52
N HIS A 40 -8.08 -8.54 7.31
CA HIS A 40 -8.97 -7.51 6.79
C HIS A 40 -10.36 -8.06 6.42
N PRO A 41 -11.14 -8.56 7.41
CA PRO A 41 -12.40 -9.23 7.13
C PRO A 41 -13.43 -8.32 6.46
N GLU A 42 -13.32 -7.01 6.64
CA GLU A 42 -14.23 -5.99 6.09
C GLU A 42 -13.89 -5.60 4.64
N PHE A 43 -12.62 -5.72 4.25
CA PHE A 43 -12.12 -5.15 2.99
C PHE A 43 -11.74 -6.21 1.95
N VAL A 44 -11.51 -7.46 2.35
CA VAL A 44 -11.03 -8.49 1.43
C VAL A 44 -12.15 -9.49 1.13
N ALA A 45 -12.23 -9.97 -0.11
CA ALA A 45 -13.22 -10.97 -0.51
C ALA A 45 -12.80 -12.36 -0.01
N SER A 46 -13.76 -13.22 0.32
CA SER A 46 -13.44 -14.66 0.39
C SER A 46 -13.11 -15.19 -1.02
N CYS A 47 -12.15 -16.10 -1.11
CA CYS A 47 -11.75 -16.75 -2.36
C CYS A 47 -11.68 -18.27 -2.15
N LYS A 48 -12.08 -19.03 -3.16
CA LYS A 48 -12.02 -20.49 -3.19
C LYS A 48 -11.40 -20.95 -4.49
N TYR A 49 -10.44 -21.86 -4.40
CA TYR A 49 -9.95 -22.58 -5.55
C TYR A 49 -10.91 -23.72 -5.90
N LEU A 50 -11.40 -23.75 -7.13
CA LEU A 50 -12.37 -24.73 -7.61
C LEU A 50 -11.75 -25.89 -8.41
N GLY A 51 -10.47 -25.76 -8.76
CA GLY A 51 -9.73 -26.77 -9.52
C GLY A 51 -9.19 -26.24 -10.84
N THR A 52 -8.74 -27.17 -11.66
CA THR A 52 -8.07 -26.91 -12.94
C THR A 52 -8.89 -27.49 -14.10
N MET A 53 -8.89 -26.82 -15.24
CA MET A 53 -9.50 -27.31 -16.48
C MET A 53 -8.48 -27.32 -17.62
N GLY A 54 -8.43 -28.42 -18.38
CA GLY A 54 -7.54 -28.59 -19.53
C GLY A 54 -6.21 -29.27 -19.16
N ASP A 55 -5.70 -30.08 -20.10
CA ASP A 55 -4.52 -30.93 -19.84
C ASP A 55 -3.19 -30.23 -20.20
N SER A 56 -3.07 -29.66 -21.40
CA SER A 56 -1.82 -29.11 -21.92
C SER A 56 -1.63 -27.61 -21.67
N ARG A 57 -2.72 -26.91 -21.33
CA ARG A 57 -2.75 -25.49 -20.95
C ARG A 57 -3.78 -25.32 -19.84
N PRO A 58 -3.45 -25.74 -18.62
CA PRO A 58 -4.39 -25.73 -17.51
C PRO A 58 -4.88 -24.31 -17.19
N LEU A 59 -6.20 -24.18 -17.04
CA LEU A 59 -6.84 -22.98 -16.49
C LEU A 59 -7.22 -23.24 -15.04
N TYR A 60 -6.70 -22.41 -14.15
CA TYR A 60 -6.98 -22.43 -12.72
C TYR A 60 -8.22 -21.58 -12.45
N ILE A 61 -9.19 -22.16 -11.74
CA ILE A 61 -10.51 -21.57 -11.55
C ILE A 61 -10.69 -21.17 -10.09
N TYR A 62 -11.05 -19.91 -9.88
CA TYR A 62 -11.28 -19.35 -8.56
C TYR A 62 -12.69 -18.75 -8.47
N GLU A 63 -13.39 -19.00 -7.37
CA GLU A 63 -14.63 -18.33 -7.01
C GLU A 63 -14.35 -17.30 -5.92
N MET A 64 -14.88 -16.08 -6.07
CA MET A 64 -14.77 -15.01 -5.09
C MET A 64 -16.12 -14.36 -4.84
N GLU A 65 -16.26 -13.73 -3.68
CA GLU A 65 -17.33 -12.75 -3.45
C GLU A 65 -17.14 -11.54 -4.37
N ASN A 66 -18.22 -11.09 -5.02
CA ASN A 66 -18.18 -9.85 -5.77
C ASN A 66 -18.40 -8.68 -4.80
N LEU A 67 -17.30 -8.09 -4.32
CA LEU A 67 -17.38 -6.92 -3.44
C LEU A 67 -18.07 -5.76 -4.16
N PRO A 68 -19.00 -5.06 -3.50
CA PRO A 68 -19.66 -3.91 -4.11
C PRO A 68 -18.67 -2.75 -4.27
N GLY A 69 -19.05 -1.76 -5.07
CA GLY A 69 -18.29 -0.52 -5.23
C GLY A 69 -17.75 -0.33 -6.64
N THR A 70 -16.94 0.70 -6.79
CA THR A 70 -16.32 1.12 -8.04
C THR A 70 -14.86 1.44 -7.74
N ALA A 71 -13.93 1.05 -8.61
CA ALA A 71 -12.52 1.40 -8.44
C ALA A 71 -12.38 2.91 -8.16
N HIS A 72 -11.55 3.31 -7.19
CA HIS A 72 -11.45 4.69 -6.72
C HIS A 72 -11.19 5.66 -7.89
N ILE A 73 -10.31 5.29 -8.81
CA ILE A 73 -10.03 6.04 -10.04
C ILE A 73 -11.27 6.32 -10.91
N MET A 74 -12.24 5.39 -10.92
CA MET A 74 -13.49 5.50 -11.66
C MET A 74 -14.59 6.17 -10.84
N ALA A 75 -14.53 6.11 -9.52
CA ALA A 75 -15.51 6.72 -8.62
C ALA A 75 -15.49 8.25 -8.72
N ARG A 76 -14.33 8.84 -9.09
CA ARG A 76 -14.15 10.29 -9.37
C ARG A 76 -14.76 11.16 -8.27
N ILE A 77 -14.49 10.82 -7.01
CA ILE A 77 -14.91 11.63 -5.88
C ILE A 77 -14.20 12.98 -6.02
N PRO A 78 -14.94 14.10 -6.11
CA PRO A 78 -14.32 15.42 -6.20
C PRO A 78 -13.42 15.67 -4.98
N PRO A 79 -12.24 16.28 -5.14
CA PRO A 79 -11.37 16.64 -4.02
C PRO A 79 -12.09 17.48 -2.96
N ASP A 80 -12.99 18.36 -3.38
CA ASP A 80 -13.75 19.26 -2.50
C ASP A 80 -14.92 18.57 -1.75
N ASP A 81 -15.24 17.31 -2.08
CA ASP A 81 -16.28 16.56 -1.36
C ASP A 81 -15.71 15.96 -0.06
N MET A 82 -15.42 16.84 0.89
CA MET A 82 -14.74 16.49 2.14
C MET A 82 -15.48 15.41 2.93
N SER A 83 -16.81 15.36 2.86
CA SER A 83 -17.57 14.30 3.54
C SER A 83 -17.23 12.91 3.01
N ARG A 84 -17.13 12.73 1.69
CA ARG A 84 -16.75 11.43 1.11
C ARG A 84 -15.26 11.16 1.28
N GLN A 85 -14.41 12.17 1.13
CA GLN A 85 -12.96 12.03 1.36
C GLN A 85 -12.66 11.58 2.81
N HIS A 86 -13.34 12.15 3.80
CA HIS A 86 -13.19 11.74 5.21
C HIS A 86 -13.57 10.28 5.43
N ASN A 87 -14.66 9.82 4.82
CA ASN A 87 -15.06 8.41 4.91
C ASN A 87 -14.01 7.49 4.27
N THR A 88 -13.45 7.86 3.11
CA THR A 88 -12.38 7.11 2.47
C THR A 88 -11.15 7.01 3.36
N ILE A 89 -10.70 8.15 3.90
CA ILE A 89 -9.51 8.23 4.77
C ILE A 89 -9.71 7.44 6.08
N ASN A 90 -10.88 7.53 6.70
CA ASN A 90 -11.19 6.77 7.92
C ASN A 90 -11.14 5.27 7.68
N ASP A 91 -11.73 4.80 6.57
CA ASP A 91 -11.68 3.37 6.23
C ASP A 91 -10.25 2.92 5.87
N PHE A 92 -9.46 3.79 5.22
CA PHE A 92 -8.06 3.50 4.91
C PHE A 92 -7.20 3.43 6.17
N ALA A 93 -7.41 4.32 7.13
CA ALA A 93 -6.75 4.29 8.43
C ALA A 93 -7.12 3.01 9.22
N ARG A 94 -8.40 2.63 9.22
CA ARG A 94 -8.89 1.36 9.79
C ARG A 94 -8.23 0.15 9.13
N PHE A 95 -8.06 0.17 7.81
CA PHE A 95 -7.32 -0.86 7.08
C PHE A 95 -5.88 -0.99 7.60
N PHE A 96 -5.11 0.10 7.70
CA PHE A 96 -3.76 0.05 8.26
C PHE A 96 -3.73 -0.35 9.74
N ALA A 97 -4.70 0.08 10.54
CA ALA A 97 -4.82 -0.34 11.94
C ALA A 97 -5.09 -1.85 12.06
N GLN A 98 -5.92 -2.42 11.19
CA GLN A 98 -6.10 -3.89 11.12
C GLN A 98 -4.78 -4.60 10.78
N SER A 99 -3.95 -4.06 9.88
CA SER A 99 -2.62 -4.62 9.61
C SER A 99 -1.74 -4.57 10.85
N TRP A 100 -1.65 -3.41 11.51
CA TRP A 100 -0.87 -3.20 12.73
C TRP A 100 -1.27 -4.17 13.85
N ASN A 101 -2.57 -4.36 14.04
CA ASN A 101 -3.13 -5.20 15.10
C ASN A 101 -2.94 -6.71 14.87
N ASN A 102 -2.48 -7.13 13.70
CA ASN A 102 -2.24 -8.52 13.33
C ASN A 102 -0.77 -8.74 12.97
N ASP A 103 0.13 -8.54 13.94
CA ASP A 103 1.55 -8.83 13.78
C ASP A 103 1.78 -10.31 13.41
N LEU A 104 2.53 -10.54 12.33
CA LEU A 104 2.79 -11.85 11.76
C LEU A 104 4.08 -12.52 12.25
N GLU A 105 4.91 -11.78 13.01
CA GLU A 105 6.13 -12.26 13.67
C GLU A 105 6.92 -13.35 12.88
N PRO A 106 7.55 -13.02 11.74
CA PRO A 106 8.36 -13.97 11.01
C PRO A 106 9.51 -14.53 11.88
N CYS A 107 9.89 -15.79 11.63
CA CYS A 107 11.02 -16.37 12.35
C CYS A 107 12.33 -15.64 12.00
N SER A 108 13.28 -15.67 12.94
CA SER A 108 14.55 -14.93 12.83
C SER A 108 15.31 -15.15 11.52
N ASP A 109 15.33 -16.38 10.99
CA ASP A 109 15.98 -16.69 9.70
C ASP A 109 15.31 -15.97 8.52
N LYS A 110 13.98 -15.88 8.50
CA LYS A 110 13.23 -15.15 7.46
C LYS A 110 13.46 -13.65 7.57
N THR A 111 13.44 -13.12 8.78
CA THR A 111 13.72 -11.70 9.02
C THR A 111 15.14 -11.32 8.62
N ALA A 112 16.13 -12.18 8.92
CA ALA A 112 17.51 -11.98 8.51
C ALA A 112 17.69 -12.04 6.98
N ALA A 113 17.00 -12.97 6.31
CA ALA A 113 16.99 -13.06 4.85
C ALA A 113 16.38 -11.79 4.21
N LEU A 114 15.26 -11.30 4.74
CA LEU A 114 14.65 -10.04 4.29
C LEU A 114 15.59 -8.85 4.51
N LEU A 115 16.25 -8.75 5.67
CA LEU A 115 17.21 -7.68 5.92
C LEU A 115 18.34 -7.69 4.88
N LEU A 116 18.92 -8.86 4.57
CA LEU A 116 19.98 -8.99 3.57
C LEU A 116 19.49 -8.62 2.15
N GLU A 117 18.27 -9.02 1.80
CA GLU A 117 17.62 -8.63 0.54
C GLU A 117 17.49 -7.11 0.45
N PHE A 118 16.90 -6.47 1.47
CA PHE A 118 16.67 -5.03 1.48
C PHE A 118 17.99 -4.24 1.55
N GLN A 119 19.00 -4.72 2.26
CA GLN A 119 20.34 -4.12 2.22
C GLN A 119 20.91 -4.16 0.79
N SER A 120 20.83 -5.31 0.13
CA SER A 120 21.31 -5.47 -1.26
C SER A 120 20.56 -4.58 -2.25
N ASN A 121 19.24 -4.48 -2.10
CA ASN A 121 18.38 -3.62 -2.91
C ASN A 121 18.74 -2.14 -2.71
N PHE A 122 18.87 -1.69 -1.46
CA PHE A 122 19.18 -0.28 -1.18
C PHE A 122 20.62 0.09 -1.57
N ASP A 123 21.56 -0.86 -1.52
CA ASP A 123 22.90 -0.69 -2.09
C ASP A 123 22.87 -0.57 -3.62
N LEU A 124 21.92 -1.26 -4.28
CA LEU A 124 21.70 -1.11 -5.72
C LEU A 124 21.09 0.26 -6.05
N LEU A 125 20.08 0.72 -5.30
CA LEU A 125 19.52 2.06 -5.45
C LEU A 125 20.60 3.14 -5.25
N ALA A 126 21.45 3.02 -4.23
CA ALA A 126 22.45 4.04 -3.91
C ALA A 126 23.53 4.17 -4.98
N ARG A 127 23.78 3.11 -5.75
CA ARG A 127 24.73 3.14 -6.86
C ARG A 127 24.15 3.72 -8.14
N ASN A 128 22.84 3.62 -8.35
CA ASN A 128 22.21 3.91 -9.65
C ASN A 128 21.31 5.14 -9.64
N LEU A 129 20.73 5.51 -8.50
CA LEU A 129 19.91 6.71 -8.40
C LEU A 129 20.77 7.99 -8.41
N PRO A 130 20.26 9.09 -8.97
CA PRO A 130 20.90 10.39 -8.92
C PRO A 130 21.25 10.84 -7.49
N SER A 131 22.34 11.61 -7.35
CA SER A 131 22.87 12.05 -6.04
C SER A 131 21.89 12.89 -5.21
N ARG A 132 20.86 13.49 -5.83
CA ARG A 132 19.79 14.22 -5.14
C ARG A 132 19.01 13.36 -4.14
N PHE A 133 18.98 12.04 -4.34
CA PHE A 133 18.31 11.09 -3.42
C PHE A 133 19.23 10.55 -2.32
N ALA A 134 20.55 10.75 -2.43
CA ALA A 134 21.52 10.15 -1.53
C ALA A 134 21.28 10.49 -0.04
N PRO A 135 20.90 11.72 0.37
CA PRO A 135 20.70 12.03 1.78
C PRO A 135 19.68 11.13 2.47
N ASN A 136 18.48 10.98 1.89
CA ASN A 136 17.43 10.14 2.46
C ASN A 136 17.70 8.65 2.29
N LEU A 137 18.32 8.25 1.17
CA LEU A 137 18.66 6.85 0.93
C LEU A 137 19.70 6.34 1.94
N GLU A 138 20.72 7.14 2.26
CA GLU A 138 21.70 6.81 3.29
C GLU A 138 21.09 6.80 4.70
N ARG A 139 20.10 7.64 4.98
CA ARG A 139 19.33 7.59 6.24
C ARG A 139 18.56 6.27 6.33
N VAL A 140 17.81 5.89 5.30
CA VAL A 140 17.05 4.62 5.28
C VAL A 140 18.00 3.43 5.43
N ARG A 141 19.12 3.40 4.70
CA ARG A 141 20.13 2.32 4.80
C ARG A 141 20.62 2.11 6.23
N LYS A 142 20.81 3.18 7.00
CA LYS A 142 21.20 3.11 8.41
C LYS A 142 20.11 2.56 9.32
N GLU A 143 18.84 2.82 8.99
CA GLU A 143 17.69 2.35 9.77
C GLU A 143 17.21 0.95 9.40
N LEU A 144 17.61 0.39 8.24
CA LEU A 144 17.21 -0.97 7.83
C LEU A 144 17.38 -2.01 8.95
N PRO A 145 18.52 -2.10 9.69
CA PRO A 145 18.63 -3.05 10.79
C PRO A 145 17.55 -2.88 11.87
N SER A 146 17.19 -1.65 12.22
CA SER A 146 16.13 -1.33 13.20
C SER A 146 14.74 -1.68 12.66
N LEU A 147 14.49 -1.42 11.38
CA LEU A 147 13.21 -1.76 10.73
C LEU A 147 12.95 -3.27 10.74
N PHE A 148 14.00 -4.07 10.57
CA PHE A 148 13.92 -5.53 10.56
C PHE A 148 14.31 -6.15 11.92
N SER A 149 14.31 -5.38 13.03
CA SER A 149 14.60 -5.91 14.38
C SER A 149 13.35 -6.28 15.19
N ASN A 150 12.18 -6.35 14.56
CA ASN A 150 10.85 -6.45 15.21
C ASN A 150 10.51 -5.24 16.11
N ALA A 151 11.10 -4.07 15.85
CA ALA A 151 10.73 -2.84 16.55
C ALA A 151 9.39 -2.27 16.07
N LEU A 152 8.93 -2.69 14.89
CA LEU A 152 7.58 -2.47 14.38
C LEU A 152 6.92 -3.82 14.08
N PRO A 153 5.58 -3.91 14.09
CA PRO A 153 4.87 -5.10 13.65
C PRO A 153 5.25 -5.47 12.21
N PHE A 154 5.39 -6.78 11.94
CA PHE A 154 5.47 -7.29 10.58
C PHE A 154 4.06 -7.54 10.07
N VAL A 155 3.70 -6.90 8.97
CA VAL A 155 2.34 -6.91 8.44
C VAL A 155 2.31 -7.41 7.00
N LEU A 156 1.17 -7.94 6.57
CA LEU A 156 0.94 -8.25 5.16
C LEU A 156 0.73 -6.95 4.38
N CYS A 157 1.78 -6.46 3.73
CA CYS A 157 1.71 -5.33 2.81
C CYS A 157 1.10 -5.77 1.48
N HIS A 158 0.21 -4.95 0.90
CA HIS A 158 -0.53 -5.27 -0.34
C HIS A 158 0.37 -5.46 -1.57
N GLY A 159 1.47 -4.71 -1.68
CA GLY A 159 2.40 -4.75 -2.83
C GLY A 159 2.08 -3.69 -3.89
N ASP A 160 0.81 -3.62 -4.31
CA ASP A 160 0.32 -2.65 -5.32
C ASP A 160 -0.88 -1.83 -4.81
N LEU A 161 -0.70 -1.05 -3.74
CA LEU A 161 -1.82 -0.33 -3.09
C LEU A 161 -2.12 1.00 -3.81
N ASN A 162 -2.89 0.94 -4.89
CA ASN A 162 -3.23 2.10 -5.73
C ASN A 162 -4.75 2.29 -5.95
N VAL A 163 -5.13 3.40 -6.57
CA VAL A 163 -6.54 3.80 -6.85
C VAL A 163 -7.34 2.85 -7.75
N MET A 164 -6.71 1.91 -8.44
CA MET A 164 -7.39 0.87 -9.22
C MET A 164 -7.79 -0.33 -8.35
N ASN A 165 -7.00 -0.60 -7.31
CA ASN A 165 -7.16 -1.75 -6.41
C ASN A 165 -8.04 -1.47 -5.18
N LEU A 166 -8.55 -0.24 -5.08
CA LEU A 166 -9.47 0.21 -4.04
C LEU A 166 -10.89 0.33 -4.60
N LEU A 167 -11.83 -0.43 -4.05
CA LEU A 167 -13.25 -0.30 -4.36
C LEU A 167 -13.92 0.67 -3.37
N ILE A 168 -14.65 1.63 -3.91
CA ILE A 168 -15.32 2.69 -3.16
C ILE A 168 -16.80 2.69 -3.46
N ASN A 169 -17.63 2.98 -2.45
CA ASN A 169 -19.02 3.36 -2.69
C ASN A 169 -19.07 4.83 -3.16
N PRO A 170 -19.41 5.12 -4.43
CA PRO A 170 -19.35 6.49 -4.96
C PRO A 170 -20.33 7.45 -4.28
N LYS A 171 -21.37 6.93 -3.59
CA LYS A 171 -22.35 7.77 -2.89
C LYS A 171 -21.87 8.20 -1.50
N THR A 172 -21.08 7.38 -0.83
CA THR A 172 -20.69 7.61 0.57
C THR A 172 -19.20 7.85 0.77
N GLY A 173 -18.35 7.44 -0.17
CA GLY A 173 -16.90 7.50 -0.05
C GLY A 173 -16.28 6.35 0.75
N ASN A 174 -17.09 5.44 1.31
CA ASN A 174 -16.54 4.32 2.08
C ASN A 174 -15.78 3.34 1.19
N ILE A 175 -14.67 2.81 1.70
CA ILE A 175 -13.97 1.69 1.07
C ILE A 175 -14.80 0.44 1.29
N THR A 176 -15.15 -0.23 0.20
CA THR A 176 -15.96 -1.45 0.19
C THR A 176 -15.16 -2.68 -0.21
N GLY A 177 -13.92 -2.50 -0.64
CA GLY A 177 -13.03 -3.61 -0.96
C GLY A 177 -11.61 -3.17 -1.32
N ILE A 178 -10.66 -4.07 -1.08
CA ILE A 178 -9.27 -3.97 -1.52
C ILE A 178 -8.94 -5.28 -2.24
N VAL A 179 -8.52 -5.18 -3.50
CA VAL A 179 -8.37 -6.30 -4.42
C VAL A 179 -6.96 -6.35 -5.00
N ASP A 180 -6.62 -7.49 -5.61
CA ASP A 180 -5.31 -7.72 -6.24
C ASP A 180 -4.12 -7.82 -5.29
N TRP A 181 -4.20 -8.79 -4.37
CA TRP A 181 -3.16 -9.11 -3.39
C TRP A 181 -2.01 -9.96 -3.97
N ALA A 182 -1.81 -9.95 -5.28
CA ALA A 182 -0.81 -10.82 -5.94
C ALA A 182 0.63 -10.47 -5.55
N GLU A 183 0.90 -9.19 -5.29
CA GLU A 183 2.24 -8.67 -4.95
C GLU A 183 2.47 -8.56 -3.44
N SER A 184 1.62 -9.20 -2.64
CA SER A 184 1.67 -9.01 -1.19
C SER A 184 2.89 -9.65 -0.55
N ARG A 185 3.48 -8.93 0.41
CA ARG A 185 4.69 -9.36 1.13
C ARG A 185 4.55 -9.05 2.61
N ILE A 186 5.17 -9.90 3.45
CA ILE A 186 5.26 -9.64 4.88
C ILE A 186 6.47 -8.73 5.12
N LEU A 187 6.23 -7.48 5.53
CA LEU A 187 7.24 -6.45 5.73
C LEU A 187 6.96 -5.65 7.01
N PRO A 188 7.93 -4.92 7.57
CA PRO A 188 7.68 -4.00 8.66
C PRO A 188 6.58 -3.00 8.31
N PHE A 189 5.73 -2.67 9.29
CA PHE A 189 4.69 -1.66 9.10
C PHE A 189 5.28 -0.34 8.58
N GLY A 190 4.60 0.25 7.59
CA GLY A 190 4.99 1.53 6.99
C GLY A 190 5.43 1.41 5.53
N PHE A 191 5.91 0.25 5.07
CA PHE A 191 6.34 0.07 3.68
C PHE A 191 5.23 0.33 2.65
N ALA A 192 3.96 0.05 2.98
CA ALA A 192 2.81 0.31 2.10
C ALA A 192 2.19 1.71 2.27
N LEU A 193 2.74 2.59 3.14
CA LEU A 193 2.18 3.93 3.37
C LEU A 193 2.33 4.88 2.17
N TYR A 194 3.10 4.51 1.13
CA TYR A 194 3.05 5.21 -0.15
C TYR A 194 1.62 5.28 -0.71
N GLY A 195 0.78 4.29 -0.38
CA GLY A 195 -0.60 4.23 -0.82
C GLY A 195 -1.46 5.40 -0.32
N LEU A 196 -1.09 6.04 0.80
CA LEU A 196 -1.79 7.20 1.34
C LEU A 196 -1.72 8.40 0.41
N GLU A 197 -0.60 8.59 -0.31
CA GLU A 197 -0.40 9.74 -1.20
C GLU A 197 -1.48 9.82 -2.28
N ASN A 198 -1.99 8.67 -2.73
CA ASN A 198 -3.07 8.57 -3.72
C ASN A 198 -4.34 9.36 -3.35
N PHE A 199 -4.55 9.63 -2.06
CA PHE A 199 -5.70 10.42 -1.57
C PHE A 199 -5.35 11.88 -1.27
N LEU A 200 -4.06 12.18 -1.13
CA LEU A 200 -3.59 13.50 -0.70
C LEU A 200 -3.27 14.41 -1.88
N GLY A 201 -3.02 13.84 -3.06
CA GLY A 201 -2.65 14.60 -4.23
C GLY A 201 -2.77 13.83 -5.53
N TRP A 202 -2.10 14.36 -6.55
CA TRP A 202 -2.06 13.81 -7.90
C TRP A 202 -0.74 14.19 -8.58
N MET A 203 -0.37 13.43 -9.61
CA MET A 203 0.84 13.63 -10.41
C MET A 203 0.49 14.12 -11.81
N ASP A 204 1.23 15.10 -12.32
CA ASP A 204 1.19 15.53 -13.72
C ASP A 204 2.58 15.84 -14.31
N SER A 205 2.62 16.53 -15.44
CA SER A 205 3.88 16.90 -16.11
C SER A 205 4.71 17.93 -15.34
N GLU A 206 4.12 18.68 -14.40
CA GLU A 206 4.81 19.65 -13.54
C GLU A 206 5.26 19.03 -12.21
N GLY A 207 4.74 17.85 -11.87
CA GLY A 207 5.15 17.06 -10.71
C GLY A 207 3.98 16.68 -9.82
N TRP A 208 4.27 16.48 -8.54
CA TRP A 208 3.26 16.14 -7.54
C TRP A 208 2.57 17.39 -7.01
N HIS A 209 1.24 17.34 -6.92
CA HIS A 209 0.40 18.41 -6.41
C HIS A 209 -0.49 17.88 -5.29
N TYR A 210 -0.39 18.48 -4.10
CA TYR A 210 -1.32 18.22 -3.01
C TYR A 210 -2.66 18.94 -3.22
N TYR A 211 -3.76 18.31 -2.82
CA TYR A 211 -5.06 18.98 -2.74
C TYR A 211 -5.08 20.02 -1.61
N ASP A 212 -5.90 21.07 -1.71
CA ASP A 212 -5.94 22.17 -0.72
C ASP A 212 -6.13 21.68 0.73
N HIS A 213 -6.92 20.62 0.92
CA HIS A 213 -7.25 20.05 2.24
C HIS A 213 -6.40 18.82 2.63
N TYR A 214 -5.27 18.55 1.95
CA TYR A 214 -4.50 17.33 2.18
C TYR A 214 -4.02 17.16 3.63
N ARG A 215 -3.66 18.26 4.32
CA ARG A 215 -3.22 18.22 5.73
C ARG A 215 -4.33 17.78 6.68
N GLU A 216 -5.57 18.16 6.38
CA GLU A 216 -6.74 17.72 7.16
C GLU A 216 -6.95 16.21 6.97
N LEU A 217 -6.86 15.72 5.73
CA LEU A 217 -6.97 14.30 5.41
C LEU A 217 -5.84 13.47 6.03
N GLU A 218 -4.60 13.94 5.95
CA GLU A 218 -3.46 13.26 6.59
C GLU A 218 -3.58 13.27 8.11
N SER A 219 -4.02 14.38 8.72
CA SER A 219 -4.27 14.45 10.16
C SER A 219 -5.36 13.47 10.59
N LEU A 220 -6.45 13.39 9.82
CA LEU A 220 -7.54 12.45 10.03
C LEU A 220 -7.06 11.00 9.93
N PHE A 221 -6.25 10.66 8.93
CA PHE A 221 -5.66 9.32 8.80
C PHE A 221 -4.92 8.92 10.07
N TRP A 222 -3.99 9.77 10.54
CA TRP A 222 -3.19 9.46 11.73
C TRP A 222 -4.01 9.48 13.02
N GLN A 223 -5.04 10.33 13.12
CA GLN A 223 -5.96 10.32 14.25
C GLN A 223 -6.71 8.99 14.33
N THR A 224 -7.37 8.60 13.25
CA THR A 224 -8.15 7.36 13.20
C THR A 224 -7.25 6.13 13.38
N PHE A 225 -6.05 6.12 12.79
CA PHE A 225 -5.07 5.06 13.02
C PHE A 225 -4.68 4.96 14.49
N ARG A 226 -4.39 6.08 15.18
CA ARG A 226 -4.07 6.09 16.62
C ARG A 226 -5.19 5.55 17.49
N GLU A 227 -6.44 5.84 17.14
CA GLU A 227 -7.62 5.40 17.89
C GLU A 227 -7.85 3.89 17.75
N GLU A 228 -7.50 3.30 16.60
CA GLU A 228 -7.78 1.90 16.25
C GLU A 228 -6.56 0.96 16.41
N ALA A 229 -5.33 1.49 16.36
CA ALA A 229 -4.10 0.69 16.48
C ALA A 229 -3.74 0.42 17.94
N HIS A 230 -3.79 -0.85 18.33
CA HIS A 230 -3.49 -1.31 19.68
C HIS A 230 -2.01 -1.11 20.02
N ASN A 231 -1.74 -0.59 21.22
CA ASN A 231 -0.39 -0.36 21.75
C ASN A 231 0.49 0.56 20.89
N PHE A 232 -0.09 1.29 19.94
CA PHE A 232 0.63 2.30 19.17
C PHE A 232 1.05 3.47 20.08
N SER A 233 2.25 3.99 19.86
CA SER A 233 2.79 5.13 20.59
C SER A 233 3.53 6.12 19.67
N ASP A 234 3.69 7.36 20.11
CA ASP A 234 4.45 8.36 19.36
C ASP A 234 5.94 7.98 19.20
N ALA A 235 6.45 7.04 20.01
CA ALA A 235 7.81 6.51 19.86
C ALA A 235 7.98 5.71 18.56
N ASP A 236 6.89 5.11 18.04
CA ASP A 236 6.91 4.29 16.82
C ASP A 236 6.99 5.16 15.56
N LEU A 237 6.55 6.42 15.63
CA LEU A 237 6.46 7.33 14.49
C LEU A 237 7.79 7.52 13.75
N TYR A 238 8.92 7.51 14.47
CA TYR A 238 10.24 7.65 13.85
C TYR A 238 10.53 6.49 12.89
N LEU A 239 10.37 5.25 13.36
CA LEU A 239 10.62 4.07 12.53
C LEU A 239 9.56 3.92 11.44
N ILE A 240 8.30 4.29 11.70
CA ILE A 240 7.26 4.28 10.66
C ILE A 240 7.60 5.24 9.52
N ARG A 241 8.18 6.41 9.81
CA ARG A 241 8.65 7.33 8.76
C ARG A 241 9.81 6.76 7.97
N ALA A 242 10.78 6.13 8.65
CA ALA A 242 11.87 5.44 7.98
C ALA A 242 11.35 4.30 7.08
N ALA A 243 10.38 3.52 7.54
CA ALA A 243 9.72 2.46 6.77
C ALA A 243 8.91 3.01 5.59
N ARG A 244 8.20 4.14 5.77
CA ARG A 244 7.49 4.83 4.67
C ARG A 244 8.45 5.30 3.60
N MET A 245 9.56 5.93 3.98
CA MET A 245 10.62 6.36 3.05
C MET A 245 11.25 5.16 2.33
N ALA A 246 11.48 4.05 3.04
CA ALA A 246 11.93 2.80 2.44
C ALA A 246 10.91 2.25 1.43
N GLY A 247 9.61 2.32 1.77
CA GLY A 247 8.50 1.97 0.89
C GLY A 247 8.50 2.78 -0.40
N PHE A 248 8.66 4.11 -0.32
CA PHE A 248 8.76 4.97 -1.50
C PHE A 248 9.92 4.59 -2.41
N PHE A 249 11.12 4.44 -1.84
CA PHE A 249 12.30 4.03 -2.61
C PHE A 249 12.13 2.66 -3.26
N TYR A 250 11.56 1.71 -2.53
CA TYR A 250 11.35 0.36 -3.04
C TYR A 250 10.30 0.32 -4.15
N HIS A 251 9.16 0.99 -3.96
CA HIS A 251 8.06 0.97 -4.92
C HIS A 251 8.35 1.80 -6.18
N TYR A 252 8.92 3.00 -6.06
CA TYR A 252 9.16 3.91 -7.19
C TYR A 252 10.59 3.87 -7.73
N GLY A 253 11.54 3.22 -7.04
CA GLY A 253 12.94 3.13 -7.48
C GLY A 253 13.26 1.91 -8.35
N PHE A 254 12.41 0.89 -8.35
CA PHE A 254 12.64 -0.36 -9.08
C PHE A 254 11.65 -0.59 -10.21
N ILE A 255 12.13 -1.31 -11.22
CA ILE A 255 11.34 -2.00 -12.23
C ILE A 255 11.26 -3.46 -11.79
N PHE A 256 10.04 -3.98 -11.66
CA PHE A 256 9.77 -5.37 -11.29
C PHE A 256 9.44 -6.19 -12.54
N ASP A 257 9.82 -7.46 -12.52
CA ASP A 257 9.39 -8.41 -13.55
C ASP A 257 7.94 -8.86 -13.32
N THR A 258 7.41 -9.73 -14.20
CA THR A 258 6.04 -10.24 -14.10
C THR A 258 5.77 -11.10 -12.86
N LYS A 259 6.81 -11.45 -12.09
CA LYS A 259 6.72 -12.22 -10.85
C LYS A 259 6.92 -11.34 -9.61
N GLY A 260 7.10 -10.03 -9.78
CA GLY A 260 7.35 -9.09 -8.69
C GLY A 260 8.79 -9.08 -8.18
N GLU A 261 9.73 -9.66 -8.94
CA GLU A 261 11.16 -9.64 -8.59
C GLU A 261 11.85 -8.40 -9.12
N VAL A 262 12.82 -7.86 -8.37
CA VAL A 262 13.58 -6.68 -8.79
C VAL A 262 14.38 -7.00 -10.06
N GLN A 263 14.04 -6.33 -11.15
CA GLN A 263 14.74 -6.47 -12.44
C GLN A 263 15.86 -5.45 -12.60
N SER A 264 15.57 -4.18 -12.32
CA SER A 264 16.52 -3.07 -12.45
C SER A 264 16.05 -1.83 -11.69
N VAL A 265 16.94 -0.84 -11.57
CA VAL A 265 16.61 0.50 -11.02
C VAL A 265 16.13 1.41 -12.14
N TRP A 266 15.14 2.25 -11.87
CA TRP A 266 14.71 3.28 -12.81
C TRP A 266 15.86 4.23 -13.17
N MET A 267 16.06 4.46 -14.46
CA MET A 267 17.05 5.42 -14.94
C MET A 267 16.46 6.83 -14.92
N ASP A 268 17.30 7.84 -14.67
CA ASP A 268 16.93 9.26 -14.80
C ASP A 268 16.73 9.59 -16.28
N GLN A 269 15.47 9.60 -16.70
CA GLN A 269 15.07 9.83 -18.08
C GLN A 269 14.15 11.06 -18.15
N PRO A 270 14.12 11.79 -19.28
CA PRO A 270 13.24 12.95 -19.45
C PRO A 270 11.74 12.62 -19.43
N ASP A 271 11.36 11.34 -19.35
CA ASP A 271 9.96 10.88 -19.36
C ASP A 271 9.28 10.95 -17.99
N GLY A 272 9.99 11.41 -16.96
CA GLY A 272 9.46 11.53 -15.60
C GLY A 272 9.48 10.21 -14.82
N SER A 273 10.27 9.22 -15.24
CA SER A 273 10.46 7.94 -14.54
C SER A 273 10.74 8.06 -13.03
N LEU A 274 11.37 9.17 -12.60
CA LEU A 274 11.71 9.44 -11.20
C LEU A 274 10.81 10.48 -10.53
N ALA A 275 9.72 10.94 -11.16
CA ALA A 275 8.90 12.05 -10.65
C ALA A 275 8.32 11.80 -9.25
N TYR A 276 7.91 10.56 -8.94
CA TYR A 276 7.45 10.19 -7.61
C TYR A 276 8.57 10.18 -6.57
N LEU A 277 9.78 9.73 -6.94
CA LEU A 277 10.94 9.85 -6.06
C LEU A 277 11.33 11.30 -5.87
N ASP A 278 11.25 12.13 -6.91
CA ASP A 278 11.52 13.57 -6.84
C ASP A 278 10.57 14.26 -5.86
N ALA A 279 9.29 13.89 -5.88
CA ALA A 279 8.27 14.41 -4.96
C ALA A 279 8.50 13.97 -3.50
N PHE A 280 8.79 12.69 -3.25
CA PHE A 280 8.70 12.12 -1.90
C PHE A 280 10.05 11.80 -1.25
N CYS A 281 11.13 11.71 -2.02
CA CYS A 281 12.43 11.23 -1.54
C CYS A 281 13.55 12.27 -1.54
N THR A 282 13.31 13.49 -2.04
CA THR A 282 14.31 14.59 -2.07
C THR A 282 14.18 15.58 -0.92
N ALA A 283 12.99 15.71 -0.32
CA ALA A 283 12.72 16.65 0.76
C ALA A 283 13.29 16.17 2.11
N ASP A 284 13.59 17.12 3.01
CA ASP A 284 14.13 16.86 4.36
C ASP A 284 13.08 16.32 5.37
N GLU A 285 11.94 15.83 4.89
CA GLU A 285 10.79 15.46 5.72
C GLU A 285 10.95 14.08 6.40
N TRP A 286 11.86 14.02 7.37
CA TRP A 286 11.73 13.11 8.52
C TRP A 286 11.01 13.80 9.69
N THR A 287 10.71 15.10 9.55
CA THR A 287 10.10 15.94 10.58
C THR A 287 8.68 15.54 10.92
N PRO A 288 8.22 15.82 12.16
CA PRO A 288 6.88 15.46 12.61
C PRO A 288 5.76 16.07 11.77
N LEU A 289 4.91 15.19 11.24
CA LEU A 289 3.57 15.56 10.81
C LEU A 289 2.75 15.84 12.07
N SER A 290 2.59 17.13 12.37
CA SER A 290 1.81 17.72 13.46
C SER A 290 2.32 17.45 14.90
N GLU A 291 3.03 18.43 15.48
CA GLU A 291 2.59 18.90 16.79
C GLU A 291 1.26 19.61 16.56
N PRO A 292 0.16 19.18 17.20
CA PRO A 292 -1.04 20.00 17.11
C PRO A 292 -0.76 21.33 17.80
N ALA A 293 -1.19 22.42 17.15
CA ALA A 293 -1.52 23.67 17.80
C ALA A 293 -2.72 23.47 18.76
N TYR A 294 -2.59 22.58 19.74
CA TYR A 294 -3.62 22.18 20.69
C TYR A 294 -3.81 23.20 21.82
N ASP A 295 -3.05 24.31 21.82
CA ASP A 295 -3.05 25.28 22.92
C ASP A 295 -3.64 26.66 22.55
N ALA A 296 -4.07 26.89 21.31
CA ALA A 296 -4.60 28.20 20.88
C ALA A 296 -6.11 28.40 21.12
N PHE A 297 -6.88 27.34 21.41
CA PHE A 297 -8.35 27.43 21.59
C PHE A 297 -8.85 27.28 23.03
N ARG A 298 -7.96 27.14 24.03
CA ARG A 298 -8.32 27.03 25.46
C ARG A 298 -7.95 28.23 26.34
N ARG A 299 -7.37 29.29 25.75
CA ARG A 299 -7.09 30.57 26.44
C ARG A 299 -7.71 31.73 25.68
N GLY A 300 -9.03 31.71 25.60
CA GLY A 300 -9.85 32.73 24.94
C GLY A 300 -11.30 32.64 25.37
N GLY A 301 -11.53 32.42 26.67
CA GLY A 301 -12.81 32.48 27.37
C GLY A 301 -12.56 33.06 28.75
#